data_AF-A0A1P8NMK6-F1
#
_entry.id   AF-A0A1P8NMK6-F1
#
_cell.length_a   1.000
_cell.length_b   1.000
_cell.length_c   1.000
_cell.angle_alpha   90.00
_cell.angle_beta   90.00
_cell.angle_gamma   90.00
#
_symmetry.space_group_name_H-M   'P 1'
#
loop_
_entity.id
_entity.type
_entity.pdbx_description
1 polymer ?
#
loop_
_entity_poly.entity_id
_entity_poly.type
_entity_poly.pdbx_seq_one_letter_code
_entity_poly.pdbx_strand_id
1 'polypeptide(L)'
;MMKMVMMIFMLILMSFNLNYWIFQWLFFVITFIFMFFFISLNLISEISYFLGCDLISYSLILLSFWICSLMILASEKIFKFNNYYNFFIFIISILMLALLMTFSSLNFFIFYLFFEISLIPTLILIVGWGYQPERLEAGIYLLFYTLLMSLPMMIMVFYLDKFNYSLIFY
;
A
#
# COMPACT_ATOMS: atom_id res chain seq x y z
N MET A 1 7.74 -11.54 7.25
CA MET A 1 7.25 -10.30 6.60
C MET A 1 8.16 -9.07 6.77
N MET A 2 8.84 -8.92 7.91
CA MET A 2 9.68 -7.74 8.19
C MET A 2 10.76 -7.40 7.17
N LYS A 3 11.33 -8.40 6.49
CA LYS A 3 12.32 -8.16 5.42
C LYS A 3 11.72 -7.28 4.31
N MET A 4 10.49 -7.56 3.91
CA MET A 4 9.79 -6.77 2.87
C MET A 4 9.46 -5.37 3.35
N VAL A 5 8.98 -5.23 4.59
CA VAL A 5 8.73 -3.91 5.21
C VAL A 5 10.00 -3.07 5.21
N MET A 6 11.14 -3.65 5.61
CA MET A 6 12.42 -2.95 5.62
C MET A 6 12.91 -2.58 4.22
N MET A 7 12.72 -3.45 3.22
CA MET A 7 13.06 -3.13 1.82
C MET A 7 12.26 -1.92 1.32
N ILE A 8 10.95 -1.85 1.59
CA ILE A 8 10.13 -0.70 1.20
C ILE A 8 10.52 0.54 2.02
N PHE A 9 10.77 0.41 3.31
CA PHE A 9 11.20 1.54 4.14
C PHE A 9 12.50 2.17 3.61
N MET A 10 13.45 1.35 3.18
CA MET A 10 14.67 1.84 2.53
C MET A 10 14.38 2.55 1.20
N LEU A 11 13.42 2.07 0.40
CA LEU A 11 13.02 2.78 -0.82
C LEU A 11 12.44 4.16 -0.52
N ILE A 12 11.63 4.31 0.54
CA ILE A 12 11.06 5.59 0.94
C ILE A 12 12.19 6.59 1.23
N LEU A 13 13.23 6.18 1.96
CA LEU A 13 14.37 7.05 2.26
C LEU A 13 15.14 7.46 1.00
N MET A 14 15.23 6.56 0.02
CA MET A 14 16.00 6.78 -1.20
C MET A 14 15.23 7.49 -2.31
N SER A 15 13.92 7.77 -2.12
CA SER A 15 13.04 8.32 -3.17
C SER A 15 13.48 9.68 -3.70
N PHE A 16 14.16 10.50 -2.88
CA PHE A 16 14.60 11.84 -3.27
C PHE A 16 15.94 11.86 -4.00
N ASN A 17 16.77 10.83 -3.84
CA ASN A 17 18.16 10.82 -4.31
C ASN A 17 18.34 9.99 -5.59
N LEU A 18 17.46 9.03 -5.86
CA LEU A 18 17.59 8.12 -6.99
C LEU A 18 16.94 8.67 -8.27
N ASN A 19 17.52 8.30 -9.42
CA ASN A 19 16.91 8.58 -10.71
C ASN A 19 15.58 7.82 -10.85
N TYR A 20 14.61 8.45 -11.53
CA TYR A 20 13.26 7.92 -11.75
C TYR A 20 13.26 6.46 -12.26
N TRP A 21 14.04 6.19 -13.30
CA TRP A 21 14.12 4.86 -13.92
C TRP A 21 14.79 3.83 -13.02
N ILE A 22 15.82 4.22 -12.27
CA ILE A 22 16.50 3.31 -11.33
C ILE A 22 15.53 2.92 -10.23
N PHE A 23 14.76 3.88 -9.71
CA PHE A 23 13.75 3.62 -8.71
C PHE A 23 12.69 2.62 -9.20
N GLN A 24 12.24 2.78 -10.45
CA GLN A 24 11.31 1.85 -11.07
C GLN A 24 11.88 0.42 -11.18
N TRP A 25 13.14 0.30 -11.56
CA TRP A 25 13.79 -1.01 -11.65
C TRP A 25 13.92 -1.67 -10.28
N LEU A 26 14.23 -0.91 -9.23
CA LEU A 26 14.26 -1.43 -7.86
C LEU A 26 12.88 -1.95 -7.43
N PHE A 27 11.80 -1.27 -7.82
CA PHE A 27 10.44 -1.74 -7.57
C PHE A 27 10.20 -3.13 -8.17
N PHE A 28 10.53 -3.34 -9.45
CA PHE A 28 10.42 -4.64 -10.09
C PHE A 28 11.31 -5.71 -9.43
N VAL A 29 12.54 -5.37 -9.09
CA VAL A 29 13.46 -6.30 -8.41
C VAL A 29 12.84 -6.78 -7.10
N ILE A 30 12.24 -5.89 -6.31
CA ILE A 30 11.55 -6.27 -5.07
C ILE A 30 10.33 -7.17 -5.36
N THR A 31 9.58 -6.92 -6.44
CA THR A 31 8.45 -7.80 -6.81
C THR A 31 8.92 -9.21 -7.11
N PHE A 32 10.03 -9.37 -7.86
CA PHE A 32 10.56 -10.68 -8.19
C PHE A 32 11.14 -11.37 -6.97
N ILE A 33 11.85 -10.63 -6.11
CA ILE A 33 12.30 -11.10 -4.80
C ILE A 33 11.12 -11.67 -4.02
N PHE A 34 10.01 -10.94 -3.92
CA PHE A 34 8.81 -11.41 -3.20
C PHE A 34 8.26 -12.71 -3.79
N MET A 35 8.21 -12.83 -5.13
CA MET A 35 7.75 -14.04 -5.80
C MET A 35 8.58 -15.28 -5.45
N PHE A 36 9.90 -15.13 -5.36
CA PHE A 36 10.79 -16.26 -5.06
C PHE A 36 10.78 -16.64 -3.57
N PHE A 37 10.57 -15.67 -2.68
CA PHE A 37 10.62 -15.93 -1.24
C PHE A 37 9.36 -16.60 -0.68
N PHE A 38 8.21 -16.45 -1.34
CA PHE A 38 6.98 -17.04 -0.82
C PHE A 38 6.83 -18.51 -1.23
N ILE A 39 7.20 -19.38 -0.30
CA ILE A 39 7.04 -20.82 -0.40
C ILE A 39 6.17 -21.26 0.78
N SER A 40 4.87 -20.98 0.75
CA SER A 40 3.94 -21.68 1.63
C SER A 40 2.76 -22.23 0.83
N LEU A 41 2.63 -23.56 0.89
CA LEU A 41 1.67 -24.30 0.08
C LEU A 41 0.29 -24.41 0.73
N ASN A 42 0.07 -24.01 2.00
CA ASN A 42 -1.28 -24.07 2.62
C ASN A 42 -1.52 -23.29 3.94
N LEU A 43 -0.49 -22.77 4.64
CA LEU A 43 -0.64 -22.10 5.95
C LEU A 43 -0.04 -20.69 5.93
N ILE A 44 -0.48 -19.82 6.85
CA ILE A 44 0.21 -18.57 7.19
C ILE A 44 1.65 -18.89 7.46
N SER A 45 2.49 -18.19 6.72
CA SER A 45 3.92 -18.17 6.90
C SER A 45 4.37 -16.74 7.25
N GLU A 46 5.65 -16.59 7.59
CA GLU A 46 6.29 -15.28 7.73
C GLU A 46 5.70 -14.39 8.85
N ILE A 47 5.26 -15.02 9.96
CA ILE A 47 4.67 -14.35 11.12
C ILE A 47 5.70 -13.49 11.86
N SER A 48 5.43 -12.20 12.01
CA SER A 48 6.24 -11.27 12.79
C SER A 48 5.41 -10.03 13.18
N TYR A 49 5.35 -9.67 14.47
CA TYR A 49 4.65 -8.48 15.00
C TYR A 49 3.26 -8.23 14.40
N PHE A 50 2.35 -9.20 14.51
CA PHE A 50 0.99 -9.14 13.95
C PHE A 50 0.91 -9.05 12.42
N LEU A 51 2.01 -9.30 11.71
CA LEU A 51 2.02 -9.49 10.27
C LEU A 51 2.21 -10.96 9.97
N GLY A 52 1.54 -11.47 8.95
CA GLY A 52 1.69 -12.81 8.43
C GLY A 52 1.29 -12.85 6.95
N CYS A 53 1.41 -14.01 6.34
CA CYS A 53 1.09 -14.16 4.93
C CYS A 53 0.53 -15.55 4.59
N ASP A 54 -0.73 -15.53 4.18
CA ASP A 54 -1.45 -16.58 3.46
C ASP A 54 -1.31 -16.44 1.95
N LEU A 55 -1.85 -17.44 1.23
CA LEU A 55 -1.95 -17.44 -0.22
C LEU A 55 -2.76 -16.26 -0.76
N ILE A 56 -3.83 -15.86 -0.07
CA ILE A 56 -4.65 -14.70 -0.46
C ILE A 56 -3.86 -13.40 -0.26
N SER A 57 -3.30 -13.18 0.93
CA SER A 57 -2.47 -11.99 1.18
C SER A 57 -1.28 -11.93 0.25
N TYR A 58 -0.64 -13.06 -0.06
CA TYR A 58 0.45 -13.11 -1.03
C TYR A 58 -0.01 -12.61 -2.40
N SER A 59 -1.16 -13.08 -2.89
CA SER A 59 -1.70 -12.65 -4.19
C SER A 59 -2.01 -11.15 -4.23
N LEU A 60 -2.57 -10.60 -3.16
CA LEU A 60 -2.91 -9.17 -3.05
C LEU A 60 -1.66 -8.29 -2.91
N ILE A 61 -0.68 -8.72 -2.11
CA ILE A 61 0.60 -8.01 -1.96
C ILE A 61 1.34 -8.01 -3.31
N LEU A 62 1.41 -9.14 -4.00
CA LEU A 62 2.03 -9.22 -5.32
C LEU A 62 1.35 -8.28 -6.32
N LEU A 63 0.02 -8.25 -6.33
CA LEU A 63 -0.76 -7.35 -7.18
C LEU A 63 -0.47 -5.88 -6.86
N SER A 64 -0.40 -5.51 -5.57
CA SER A 64 -0.13 -4.12 -5.16
C SER A 64 1.23 -3.63 -5.68
N PHE A 65 2.25 -4.48 -5.56
CA PHE A 65 3.59 -4.24 -6.07
C PHE A 65 3.60 -4.06 -7.60
N TRP A 66 2.87 -4.92 -8.31
CA TRP A 66 2.70 -4.83 -9.76
C TRP A 66 2.00 -3.56 -10.20
N ILE A 67 0.92 -3.17 -9.52
CA ILE A 67 0.18 -1.95 -9.88
C ILE A 67 1.05 -0.72 -9.63
N CYS A 68 1.78 -0.65 -8.51
CA CYS A 68 2.61 0.52 -8.23
C CYS A 68 3.81 0.65 -9.16
N SER A 69 4.42 -0.47 -9.58
CA SER A 69 5.45 -0.42 -10.62
C SER A 69 4.86 0.05 -11.96
N LEU A 70 3.69 -0.47 -12.38
CA LEU A 70 3.06 -0.01 -13.61
C LEU A 70 2.62 1.47 -13.55
N MET A 71 2.19 1.97 -12.40
CA MET A 71 1.84 3.39 -12.21
C MET A 71 3.03 4.30 -12.48
N ILE A 72 4.22 3.96 -11.99
CA ILE A 72 5.45 4.70 -12.26
C ILE A 72 5.84 4.61 -13.76
N LEU A 73 5.67 3.46 -14.41
CA LEU A 73 5.93 3.36 -15.86
C LEU A 73 4.99 4.23 -16.68
N ALA A 74 3.69 4.18 -16.40
CA ALA A 74 2.68 4.95 -17.14
C ALA A 74 2.86 6.47 -16.99
N SER A 75 3.50 6.91 -15.90
CA SER A 75 3.69 8.32 -15.55
C SER A 75 5.01 8.92 -16.05
N GLU A 76 5.63 8.35 -17.10
CA GLU A 76 6.84 8.91 -17.74
C GLU A 76 6.71 10.40 -18.10
N LYS A 77 5.50 10.88 -18.42
CA LYS A 77 5.24 12.31 -18.67
C LYS A 77 5.65 13.19 -17.49
N ILE A 78 5.42 12.75 -16.25
CA ILE A 78 5.77 13.49 -15.03
C ILE A 78 7.29 13.70 -14.96
N PHE A 79 8.06 12.68 -15.31
CA PHE A 79 9.51 12.76 -15.41
C PHE A 79 9.95 13.70 -16.53
N LYS A 80 9.37 13.57 -17.73
CA LYS A 80 9.70 14.43 -18.88
C LYS A 80 9.42 15.92 -18.65
N PHE A 81 8.34 16.24 -17.93
CA PHE A 81 7.95 17.62 -17.61
C PHE A 81 8.56 18.14 -16.29
N ASN A 82 9.39 17.35 -15.58
CA ASN A 82 9.95 17.70 -14.27
C ASN A 82 8.91 18.13 -13.22
N ASN A 83 7.69 17.56 -13.28
CA ASN A 83 6.58 17.90 -12.37
C ASN A 83 6.72 17.19 -11.02
N TYR A 84 7.69 17.61 -10.19
CA TYR A 84 7.92 17.07 -8.84
C TYR A 84 7.98 15.53 -8.77
N TYR A 85 8.69 14.91 -9.72
CA TYR A 85 8.74 13.45 -9.85
C TYR A 85 9.29 12.73 -8.60
N ASN A 86 10.22 13.34 -7.86
CA ASN A 86 10.72 12.80 -6.59
C ASN A 86 9.62 12.71 -5.53
N PHE A 87 8.74 13.71 -5.45
CA PHE A 87 7.63 13.70 -4.50
C PHE A 87 6.54 12.70 -4.92
N PHE A 88 6.30 12.56 -6.22
CA PHE A 88 5.41 11.52 -6.75
C PHE A 88 5.88 10.11 -6.37
N ILE A 89 7.16 9.83 -6.60
CA ILE A 89 7.78 8.56 -6.23
C ILE A 89 7.70 8.30 -4.72
N PHE A 90 7.98 9.32 -3.90
CA PHE A 90 7.87 9.24 -2.45
C PHE A 90 6.45 8.85 -2.02
N ILE A 91 5.42 9.49 -2.57
CA ILE A 91 4.03 9.17 -2.26
C ILE A 91 3.65 7.74 -2.69
N ILE A 92 4.10 7.27 -3.86
CA ILE A 92 3.88 5.87 -4.27
C ILE A 92 4.55 4.89 -3.31
N SER A 93 5.76 5.19 -2.84
CA SER A 93 6.44 4.33 -1.88
C SER A 93 5.74 4.26 -0.52
N ILE A 94 5.15 5.36 -0.05
CA ILE A 94 4.30 5.36 1.16
C ILE A 94 3.03 4.57 0.94
N LEU A 95 2.36 4.75 -0.22
CA LEU A 95 1.18 3.97 -0.59
C LEU A 95 1.49 2.47 -0.53
N MET A 96 2.62 2.05 -1.08
CA MET A 96 3.06 0.67 -1.08
C MET A 96 3.33 0.11 0.31
N LEU A 97 3.91 0.91 1.20
CA LEU A 97 4.10 0.50 2.59
C LEU A 97 2.76 0.33 3.30
N ALA A 98 1.81 1.25 3.11
CA ALA A 98 0.48 1.14 3.69
C ALA A 98 -0.25 -0.12 3.19
N LEU A 99 -0.24 -0.37 1.88
CA LEU A 99 -0.87 -1.55 1.27
C LEU A 99 -0.22 -2.87 1.70
N LEU A 100 1.11 -2.90 1.86
CA LEU A 100 1.77 -4.10 2.38
C LEU A 100 1.30 -4.38 3.82
N MET A 101 1.21 -3.35 4.66
CA MET A 101 0.74 -3.52 6.03
C MET A 101 -0.73 -3.91 6.11
N THR A 102 -1.61 -3.41 5.22
CA THR A 102 -3.02 -3.84 5.19
C THR A 102 -3.13 -5.32 4.89
N PHE A 103 -2.56 -5.77 3.79
CA PHE A 103 -2.77 -7.13 3.32
C PHE A 103 -1.99 -8.19 4.11
N SER A 104 -0.95 -7.81 4.84
CA SER A 104 -0.21 -8.73 5.72
C SER A 104 -0.67 -8.70 7.19
N SER A 105 -1.59 -7.82 7.58
CA SER A 105 -2.04 -7.75 8.97
C SER A 105 -2.82 -9.01 9.42
N LEU A 106 -2.63 -9.40 10.68
CA LEU A 106 -3.32 -10.52 11.35
C LEU A 106 -4.39 -10.07 12.35
N ASN A 107 -4.59 -8.75 12.51
CA ASN A 107 -5.51 -8.18 13.48
C ASN A 107 -6.45 -7.18 12.79
N PHE A 108 -7.75 -7.30 13.03
CA PHE A 108 -8.77 -6.51 12.34
C PHE A 108 -8.60 -5.00 12.55
N PHE A 109 -8.12 -4.59 13.72
CA PHE A 109 -7.85 -3.18 13.98
C PHE A 109 -6.64 -2.66 13.20
N ILE A 110 -5.57 -3.47 13.13
CA ILE A 110 -4.36 -3.11 12.37
C ILE A 110 -4.69 -3.04 10.87
N PHE A 111 -5.48 -3.98 10.36
CA PHE A 111 -6.01 -3.94 9.00
C PHE A 111 -6.73 -2.63 8.71
N TYR A 112 -7.70 -2.29 9.56
CA TYR A 112 -8.52 -1.08 9.40
C TYR A 112 -7.66 0.20 9.43
N LEU A 113 -6.74 0.30 10.38
CA LEU A 113 -5.87 1.46 10.54
C LEU A 113 -5.02 1.70 9.29
N PHE A 114 -4.33 0.67 8.79
CA PHE A 114 -3.50 0.84 7.59
C PHE A 114 -4.33 1.04 6.32
N PHE A 115 -5.57 0.54 6.29
CA PHE A 115 -6.48 0.76 5.17
C PHE A 115 -6.86 2.23 5.07
N GLU A 116 -7.22 2.86 6.19
CA GLU A 116 -7.48 4.31 6.27
C GLU A 116 -6.23 5.14 5.93
N ILE A 117 -5.05 4.73 6.44
CA ILE A 117 -3.79 5.42 6.12
C ILE A 117 -3.52 5.37 4.62
N SER A 118 -3.84 4.26 3.93
CA SER A 118 -3.61 4.15 2.48
C SER A 118 -4.41 5.18 1.66
N LEU A 119 -5.52 5.70 2.19
CA LEU A 119 -6.32 6.74 1.54
C LEU A 119 -5.59 8.09 1.46
N ILE A 120 -4.70 8.37 2.40
CA ILE A 120 -3.98 9.65 2.43
C ILE A 120 -3.03 9.76 1.22
N PRO A 121 -2.11 8.79 0.94
CA PRO A 121 -1.33 8.80 -0.29
C PRO A 121 -2.17 8.80 -1.57
N THR A 122 -3.29 8.06 -1.63
CA THR A 122 -4.12 8.04 -2.85
C THR A 122 -4.75 9.40 -3.13
N LEU A 123 -5.23 10.09 -2.10
CA LEU A 123 -5.75 11.45 -2.23
C LEU A 123 -4.68 12.43 -2.72
N ILE A 124 -3.47 12.34 -2.18
CA ILE A 124 -2.35 13.17 -2.61
C ILE A 124 -2.03 12.91 -4.09
N LEU A 125 -2.06 11.66 -4.56
CA LEU A 125 -1.84 11.33 -5.97
C LEU A 125 -2.93 11.93 -6.88
N ILE A 126 -4.20 11.81 -6.50
CA ILE A 126 -5.33 12.31 -7.29
C ILE A 126 -5.30 13.84 -7.39
N VAL A 127 -5.14 14.54 -6.26
CA VAL A 127 -5.14 16.01 -6.24
C VAL A 127 -3.86 16.56 -6.87
N GLY A 128 -2.71 15.92 -6.61
CA GLY A 128 -1.40 16.37 -7.07
C GLY A 128 -1.20 16.23 -8.59
N TRP A 129 -1.44 15.04 -9.14
CA TRP A 129 -1.11 14.70 -10.53
C TRP A 129 -2.30 14.27 -11.39
N GLY A 130 -3.53 14.40 -10.89
CA GLY A 130 -4.76 14.21 -11.68
C GLY A 130 -5.01 15.32 -12.70
N TYR A 131 -5.90 15.05 -13.67
CA TYR A 131 -6.27 15.99 -14.75
C TYR A 131 -7.20 17.11 -14.25
N GLN A 132 -7.11 18.31 -14.84
CA GLN A 132 -7.91 19.50 -14.44
C GLN A 132 -9.32 19.48 -15.09
N PRO A 133 -10.39 20.05 -14.51
CA PRO A 133 -10.71 20.48 -13.13
C PRO A 133 -11.30 19.37 -12.24
N GLU A 134 -11.59 18.21 -12.80
CA GLU A 134 -12.31 17.08 -12.19
C GLU A 134 -11.56 16.46 -10.99
N ARG A 135 -10.25 16.71 -10.84
CA ARG A 135 -9.43 16.14 -9.75
C ARG A 135 -9.86 16.52 -8.33
N LEU A 136 -10.36 17.74 -8.11
CA LEU A 136 -10.80 18.17 -6.78
C LEU A 136 -12.11 17.48 -6.40
N GLU A 137 -13.05 17.43 -7.34
CA GLU A 137 -14.31 16.71 -7.17
C GLU A 137 -14.06 15.22 -6.95
N ALA A 138 -13.18 14.60 -7.74
CA ALA A 138 -12.80 13.19 -7.58
C ALA A 138 -12.18 12.90 -6.21
N GLY A 139 -11.32 13.79 -5.69
CA GLY A 139 -10.75 13.66 -4.35
C GLY A 139 -11.80 13.74 -3.25
N ILE A 140 -12.76 14.67 -3.38
CA ILE A 140 -13.88 14.82 -2.44
C ILE A 140 -14.78 13.58 -2.48
N TYR A 141 -15.11 13.09 -3.67
CA TYR A 141 -15.91 11.88 -3.83
C TYR A 141 -15.22 10.66 -3.21
N LEU A 142 -13.91 10.48 -3.44
CA LEU A 142 -13.17 9.36 -2.84
C LEU A 142 -13.32 9.40 -1.32
N LEU A 143 -13.02 10.54 -0.69
CA LEU A 143 -13.13 10.70 0.76
C LEU A 143 -14.54 10.36 1.27
N PHE A 144 -15.58 10.91 0.67
CA PHE A 144 -16.95 10.65 1.13
C PHE A 144 -17.34 9.18 0.95
N TYR A 145 -17.06 8.58 -0.21
CA TYR A 145 -17.44 7.19 -0.47
C TYR A 145 -16.68 6.21 0.40
N THR A 146 -15.38 6.43 0.66
CA THR A 146 -14.58 5.50 1.46
C THR A 146 -14.82 5.70 2.96
N LEU A 147 -14.85 6.95 3.45
CA LEU A 147 -15.02 7.22 4.88
C LEU A 147 -16.42 6.85 5.39
N LEU A 148 -17.47 7.08 4.58
CA LEU A 148 -18.82 6.70 4.99
C LEU A 148 -18.97 5.20 5.16
N MET A 149 -18.27 4.40 4.34
CA MET A 149 -18.30 2.94 4.42
C MET A 149 -17.33 2.38 5.46
N SER A 150 -16.25 3.10 5.74
CA SER A 150 -15.25 2.65 6.70
C SER A 150 -15.68 2.86 8.16
N LEU A 151 -16.51 3.87 8.45
CA LEU A 151 -17.06 4.09 9.80
C LEU A 151 -17.91 2.91 10.32
N PRO A 152 -18.87 2.33 9.55
CA PRO A 152 -19.55 1.09 9.92
C PRO A 152 -18.59 -0.08 10.17
N MET A 153 -17.52 -0.18 9.37
CA MET A 153 -16.50 -1.21 9.57
C MET A 153 -15.83 -1.05 10.93
N MET A 154 -15.45 0.16 11.33
CA MET A 154 -14.85 0.42 12.65
C MET A 154 -15.78 0.01 13.80
N ILE A 155 -17.08 0.32 13.69
CA ILE A 155 -18.08 -0.08 14.69
C ILE A 155 -18.15 -1.60 14.80
N MET A 156 -18.10 -2.31 13.66
CA MET A 156 -18.10 -3.77 13.64
C MET A 156 -16.85 -4.38 14.28
N VAL A 157 -15.67 -3.76 14.08
CA VAL A 157 -14.43 -4.22 14.74
C VAL A 157 -14.56 -4.12 16.26
N PHE A 158 -15.06 -3.00 16.80
CA PHE A 158 -15.27 -2.87 18.25
C PHE A 158 -16.38 -3.78 18.78
N TYR A 159 -17.39 -4.06 17.96
CA TYR A 159 -18.39 -5.06 18.30
C TYR A 159 -17.72 -6.42 18.44
N LEU A 160 -16.98 -6.89 17.42
CA LEU A 160 -16.26 -8.18 17.46
C LEU A 160 -15.32 -8.29 18.67
N ASP A 161 -14.60 -7.23 19.02
CA ASP A 161 -13.72 -7.21 20.20
C ASP A 161 -14.51 -7.49 21.49
N LYS A 162 -15.70 -6.88 21.64
CA LYS A 162 -16.56 -7.12 22.82
C LYS A 162 -17.11 -8.55 22.89
N PHE A 163 -17.33 -9.22 21.76
CA PHE A 163 -17.86 -10.60 21.75
C PHE A 163 -16.76 -11.64 21.92
N ASN A 164 -15.64 -11.48 21.21
CA ASN A 164 -14.60 -12.50 21.11
C ASN A 164 -13.38 -12.23 22.01
N TYR A 165 -13.29 -11.05 22.64
CA TYR A 165 -12.14 -10.57 23.43
C TYR A 165 -10.80 -10.61 22.68
N SER A 166 -10.84 -10.77 21.37
CA SER A 166 -9.68 -10.88 20.50
C SER A 166 -10.05 -10.39 19.11
N LEU A 167 -9.10 -9.69 18.51
CA LEU A 167 -9.18 -9.15 17.16
C LEU A 167 -8.24 -9.84 16.17
N ILE A 168 -7.55 -10.89 16.63
CA ILE A 168 -6.59 -11.66 15.82
C ILE A 168 -7.37 -12.66 14.98
N PHE A 169 -7.12 -12.66 13.67
CA PHE A 169 -7.76 -13.56 12.70
C PHE A 169 -6.72 -14.55 12.12
N TYR A 170 -6.29 -15.53 12.91
CA TYR A 170 -5.68 -16.75 12.41
C TYR A 170 -5.91 -17.93 13.35
#